data_AF-A0A357IPR7-F1
#
_entry.id   AF-A0A357IPR7-F1
#
_cell.length_a   1.000
_cell.length_b   1.000
_cell.length_c   1.000
_cell.angle_alpha   90.00
_cell.angle_beta   90.00
_cell.angle_gamma   90.00
#
_symmetry.space_group_name_H-M   'P 1'
#
loop_
_entity.id
_entity.type
_entity.pdbx_description
1 polymer ?
#
loop_
_entity_poly.entity_id
_entity_poly.type
_entity_poly.pdbx_seq_one_letter_code
_entity_poly.pdbx_strand_id
1 'polypeptide(L)'
;MKPLTSKKEVETKELSAFPNSFLAALTQGSAPNKTNPLPSGKELVLCDGPSGVRALDEEGDSLSGIADTLPSTAFPTFGTLACSFDPKNFQKMGEAIGEECAYYDVDVLLGPAINIQRNPLCGRNFEYCSEDPLLSASFGARFVEGVQSKGVGATPKHFACNGNEDHRFAGDSLVSERALQEIYLKAFRQTVRESHPWALMTAYNKINHVFCSENPRLLQDILRKEWGFDGVVMTDWGGTHDKIASLRSGCNLEMPGQVDHNVALVEEALDQGSLSKQELLSSLAPMLELERRTSKREKKGKEIFPAHAELALSLALDSIVLLKNEDDALPLSPSSSIACIGGFFSNLRYQGSGSSMLNPFLLLSFPESFQKRKAAYCYAQGFFNEKEEADGKLEREALAAAKGKDVVLFFAGMDDFQESEGYDKT
;
A
#
# COMPACT_ATOMS: atom_id res chain seq x y z
N MET A 1 -45.67 -11.31 -4.51
CA MET A 1 -44.28 -10.80 -4.45
C MET A 1 -43.85 -10.80 -2.99
N LYS A 2 -42.86 -11.60 -2.59
CA LYS A 2 -42.21 -11.40 -1.28
C LYS A 2 -41.46 -10.07 -1.35
N PRO A 3 -41.50 -9.21 -0.32
CA PRO A 3 -40.66 -8.04 -0.30
C PRO A 3 -39.20 -8.51 -0.31
N LEU A 4 -38.39 -8.01 -1.24
CA LEU A 4 -36.95 -8.14 -1.17
C LEU A 4 -36.50 -7.28 0.02
N THR A 5 -36.33 -7.90 1.19
CA THR A 5 -35.56 -7.29 2.28
C THR A 5 -34.20 -6.89 1.73
N SER A 6 -33.78 -5.66 2.01
CA SER A 6 -32.50 -5.17 1.51
C SER A 6 -31.37 -5.99 2.15
N LYS A 7 -30.26 -6.18 1.44
CA LYS A 7 -29.12 -6.98 1.93
C LYS A 7 -28.62 -6.52 3.31
N LYS A 8 -28.61 -5.20 3.54
CA LYS A 8 -28.27 -4.58 4.82
C LYS A 8 -29.23 -4.94 5.95
N GLU A 9 -30.51 -5.17 5.66
CA GLU A 9 -31.48 -5.66 6.67
C GLU A 9 -31.21 -7.10 7.08
N VAL A 10 -30.64 -7.93 6.18
CA VAL A 10 -30.27 -9.32 6.51
C VAL A 10 -29.05 -9.34 7.42
N GLU A 11 -28.00 -8.59 7.07
CA GLU A 11 -26.74 -8.51 7.83
C GLU A 11 -26.98 -7.92 9.24
N THR A 12 -27.75 -6.84 9.33
CA THR A 12 -28.10 -6.23 10.63
C THR A 12 -28.93 -7.17 11.51
N LYS A 13 -29.81 -7.99 10.90
CA LYS A 13 -30.57 -9.01 11.63
C LYS A 13 -29.67 -10.12 12.17
N GLU A 14 -28.68 -10.57 11.42
CA GLU A 14 -27.70 -11.56 11.89
C GLU A 14 -26.93 -11.05 13.10
N LEU A 15 -26.36 -9.85 12.99
CA LEU A 15 -25.63 -9.20 14.08
C LEU A 15 -26.50 -8.91 15.31
N SER A 16 -27.80 -8.67 15.14
CA SER A 16 -28.70 -8.33 16.25
C SER A 16 -28.82 -9.43 17.32
N ALA A 17 -28.51 -10.69 16.95
CA ALA A 17 -28.53 -11.84 17.84
C ALA A 17 -27.37 -11.86 18.85
N PHE A 18 -26.33 -11.05 18.64
CA PHE A 18 -25.13 -11.02 19.48
C PHE A 18 -25.24 -9.96 20.60
N PRO A 19 -24.56 -10.19 21.74
CA PRO A 19 -24.50 -9.23 22.84
C PRO A 19 -23.71 -7.97 22.44
N ASN A 20 -23.97 -6.85 23.13
CA ASN A 20 -23.32 -5.57 22.86
C ASN A 20 -21.79 -5.66 22.95
N SER A 21 -21.26 -6.45 23.89
CA SER A 21 -19.82 -6.65 24.07
C SER A 21 -19.14 -7.28 22.86
N PHE A 22 -19.77 -8.30 22.28
CA PHE A 22 -19.31 -8.91 21.04
C PHE A 22 -19.33 -7.90 19.90
N LEU A 23 -20.42 -7.14 19.73
CA LEU A 23 -20.54 -6.14 18.68
C LEU A 23 -19.53 -5.00 18.84
N ALA A 24 -19.25 -4.56 20.08
CA ALA A 24 -18.25 -3.55 20.37
C ALA A 24 -16.84 -4.02 19.97
N ALA A 25 -16.49 -5.28 20.28
CA ALA A 25 -15.21 -5.87 19.89
C ALA A 25 -15.01 -5.91 18.37
N LEU A 26 -16.07 -6.14 17.58
CA LEU A 26 -15.98 -6.15 16.10
C LEU A 26 -15.56 -4.80 15.49
N THR A 27 -15.60 -3.70 16.25
CA THR A 27 -15.18 -2.38 15.78
C THR A 27 -13.66 -2.18 15.79
N GLN A 28 -12.88 -3.18 16.20
CA GLN A 28 -11.42 -3.13 16.21
C GLN A 28 -10.78 -4.46 15.79
N GLY A 29 -9.49 -4.45 15.48
CA GLY A 29 -8.68 -5.65 15.31
C GLY A 29 -8.48 -6.45 16.60
N SER A 30 -8.29 -7.77 16.47
CA SER A 30 -7.90 -8.69 17.55
C SER A 30 -6.39 -8.89 17.63
N ALA A 31 -5.67 -8.56 16.54
CA ALA A 31 -4.23 -8.62 16.40
C ALA A 31 -3.79 -7.60 15.33
N PRO A 32 -2.48 -7.28 15.22
CA PRO A 32 -1.99 -6.30 14.25
C PRO A 32 -2.44 -6.51 12.80
N ASN A 33 -2.72 -7.75 12.41
CA ASN A 33 -3.11 -8.14 11.06
C ASN A 33 -4.47 -8.89 11.00
N LYS A 34 -5.29 -8.85 12.05
CA LYS A 34 -6.56 -9.59 12.10
C LYS A 34 -7.72 -8.79 12.66
N THR A 35 -8.90 -8.98 12.10
CA THR A 35 -10.15 -8.55 12.74
C THR A 35 -10.50 -9.44 13.92
N ASN A 36 -11.30 -8.94 14.85
CA ASN A 36 -12.02 -9.84 15.76
C ASN A 36 -12.85 -10.89 14.98
N PRO A 37 -13.06 -12.09 15.55
CA PRO A 37 -13.85 -13.14 14.92
C PRO A 37 -15.27 -12.64 14.62
N LEU A 38 -15.66 -12.70 13.34
CA LEU A 38 -17.00 -12.37 12.88
C LEU A 38 -18.01 -13.44 13.35
N PRO A 39 -19.34 -13.23 13.22
CA PRO A 39 -20.38 -14.19 13.60
C PRO A 39 -20.16 -15.65 13.16
N SER A 40 -19.50 -15.88 12.03
CA SER A 40 -19.12 -17.22 11.53
C SER A 40 -18.02 -17.91 12.35
N GLY A 41 -17.33 -17.17 13.21
CA GLY A 41 -16.10 -17.56 13.91
C GLY A 41 -14.81 -17.22 13.15
N LYS A 42 -14.88 -16.68 11.92
CA LYS A 42 -13.71 -16.35 11.11
C LYS A 42 -13.14 -14.97 11.45
N GLU A 43 -11.83 -14.90 11.61
CA GLU A 43 -11.07 -13.66 11.58
C GLU A 43 -10.66 -13.35 10.14
N LEU A 44 -10.81 -12.10 9.69
CA LEU A 44 -10.25 -11.69 8.41
C LEU A 44 -8.78 -11.31 8.61
N VAL A 45 -7.92 -11.80 7.71
CA VAL A 45 -6.49 -11.49 7.70
C VAL A 45 -6.21 -10.30 6.78
N LEU A 46 -5.59 -9.26 7.31
CA LEU A 46 -5.16 -8.05 6.60
C LEU A 46 -3.65 -8.08 6.39
N CYS A 47 -3.16 -7.57 5.27
CA CYS A 47 -1.73 -7.64 4.96
C CYS A 47 -1.29 -6.45 4.11
N ASP A 48 -0.12 -5.88 4.42
CA ASP A 48 0.59 -4.99 3.49
C ASP A 48 1.05 -5.77 2.24
N GLY A 49 1.39 -5.14 1.13
CA GLY A 49 1.34 -3.71 0.88
C GLY A 49 1.23 -3.39 -0.62
N PRO A 50 1.38 -2.11 -0.99
CA PRO A 50 1.16 -1.64 -2.35
C PRO A 50 1.94 -2.42 -3.41
N SER A 51 3.18 -2.82 -3.14
CA SER A 51 4.10 -3.40 -4.14
C SER A 51 4.31 -4.92 -4.06
N GLY A 52 3.53 -5.63 -3.24
CA GLY A 52 3.64 -7.08 -3.03
C GLY A 52 3.05 -7.52 -1.70
N VAL A 53 3.00 -8.83 -1.44
CA VAL A 53 2.38 -9.38 -0.22
C VAL A 53 3.42 -9.46 0.90
N ARG A 54 3.18 -8.78 2.02
CA ARG A 54 4.02 -8.81 3.23
C ARG A 54 3.39 -9.71 4.30
N ALA A 55 3.18 -10.98 3.96
CA ALA A 55 2.58 -11.94 4.87
C ALA A 55 3.54 -12.24 6.03
N LEU A 56 3.02 -12.28 7.25
CA LEU A 56 3.79 -12.63 8.45
C LEU A 56 3.97 -14.14 8.55
N ASP A 57 5.08 -14.57 9.13
CA ASP A 57 5.20 -15.92 9.65
C ASP A 57 4.32 -16.13 10.92
N GLU A 58 4.25 -17.36 11.44
CA GLU A 58 3.32 -17.71 12.53
C GLU A 58 3.59 -16.95 13.84
N GLU A 59 4.81 -16.46 14.07
CA GLU A 59 5.22 -15.74 15.29
C GLU A 59 5.54 -14.26 15.03
N GLY A 60 5.35 -13.80 13.80
CA GLY A 60 5.88 -12.54 13.31
C GLY A 60 5.11 -11.30 13.73
N ASP A 61 5.84 -10.20 13.84
CA ASP A 61 5.26 -8.88 14.07
C ASP A 61 5.35 -8.02 12.80
N SER A 62 4.21 -7.46 12.39
CA SER A 62 4.10 -6.46 11.32
C SER A 62 5.02 -5.25 11.49
N LEU A 63 5.53 -4.98 12.70
CA LEU A 63 6.45 -3.89 13.00
C LEU A 63 7.94 -4.29 12.91
N SER A 64 8.27 -5.58 12.76
CA SER A 64 9.65 -6.11 12.69
C SER A 64 10.35 -5.94 11.33
N GLY A 65 9.76 -5.20 10.39
CA GLY A 65 10.31 -5.04 9.05
C GLY A 65 10.26 -6.35 8.23
N ILE A 66 11.39 -6.77 7.65
CA ILE A 66 11.48 -7.94 6.74
C ILE A 66 11.64 -9.26 7.50
N ALA A 67 12.22 -9.23 8.70
CA ALA A 67 12.73 -10.43 9.39
C ALA A 67 11.66 -11.51 9.62
N ASP A 68 10.42 -11.10 9.87
CA ASP A 68 9.32 -11.99 10.22
C ASP A 68 8.29 -12.13 9.07
N THR A 69 8.74 -11.93 7.83
CA THR A 69 7.87 -11.94 6.64
C THR A 69 8.19 -13.10 5.70
N LEU A 70 7.15 -13.73 5.17
CA LEU A 70 7.25 -14.83 4.22
C LEU A 70 7.68 -14.32 2.84
N PRO A 71 8.49 -15.08 2.07
CA PRO A 71 8.94 -14.65 0.75
C PRO A 71 7.78 -14.42 -0.24
N SER A 72 7.77 -13.31 -0.96
CA SER A 72 6.74 -12.95 -1.94
C SER A 72 7.34 -12.24 -3.15
N THR A 73 6.55 -11.99 -4.20
CA THR A 73 7.10 -11.24 -5.34
C THR A 73 7.20 -9.76 -5.00
N ALA A 74 8.43 -9.20 -5.07
CA ALA A 74 8.66 -7.77 -5.01
C ALA A 74 8.50 -7.15 -6.40
N PHE A 75 7.37 -6.49 -6.64
CA PHE A 75 7.11 -5.77 -7.89
C PHE A 75 7.75 -4.38 -7.87
N PRO A 76 7.92 -3.73 -9.04
CA PRO A 76 8.31 -2.33 -9.08
C PRO A 76 7.40 -1.48 -8.19
N THR A 77 8.00 -0.51 -7.49
CA THR A 77 7.24 0.46 -6.69
C THR A 77 6.23 1.20 -7.56
N PHE A 78 5.15 1.69 -6.97
CA PHE A 78 4.08 2.38 -7.71
C PHE A 78 4.58 3.58 -8.49
N GLY A 79 5.50 4.37 -7.92
CA GLY A 79 6.12 5.50 -8.60
C GLY A 79 6.95 5.05 -9.81
N THR A 80 7.60 3.89 -9.73
CA THR A 80 8.29 3.28 -10.88
C THR A 80 7.29 2.81 -11.91
N LEU A 81 6.29 1.99 -11.52
CA LEU A 81 5.33 1.41 -12.46
C LEU A 81 4.50 2.46 -13.20
N ALA A 82 4.22 3.59 -12.55
CA ALA A 82 3.54 4.73 -13.14
C ALA A 82 4.27 5.28 -14.39
N CYS A 83 5.60 5.15 -14.45
CA CYS A 83 6.41 5.55 -15.60
C CYS A 83 6.16 4.71 -16.85
N SER A 84 5.46 3.58 -16.76
CA SER A 84 4.99 2.83 -17.93
C SER A 84 3.82 3.50 -18.65
N PHE A 85 3.08 4.40 -17.97
CA PHE A 85 1.85 5.02 -18.47
C PHE A 85 0.79 4.01 -18.96
N ASP A 86 0.88 2.74 -18.56
CA ASP A 86 -0.07 1.68 -18.94
C ASP A 86 -0.87 1.20 -17.72
N PRO A 87 -2.16 1.58 -17.61
CA PRO A 87 -3.04 1.10 -16.55
C PRO A 87 -3.19 -0.43 -16.52
N LYS A 88 -2.96 -1.14 -17.64
CA LYS A 88 -3.00 -2.61 -17.66
C LYS A 88 -1.86 -3.22 -16.84
N ASN A 89 -0.74 -2.53 -16.71
CA ASN A 89 0.38 -3.01 -15.89
C ASN A 89 0.01 -3.03 -14.40
N PHE A 90 -0.74 -2.04 -13.92
CA PHE A 90 -1.31 -2.04 -12.57
C PHE A 90 -2.36 -3.14 -12.38
N GLN A 91 -3.17 -3.44 -13.40
CA GLN A 91 -4.11 -4.57 -13.34
C GLN A 91 -3.37 -5.90 -13.21
N LYS A 92 -2.38 -6.18 -14.07
CA LYS A 92 -1.58 -7.42 -14.03
C LYS A 92 -0.89 -7.58 -12.67
N MET A 93 -0.32 -6.49 -12.15
CA MET A 93 0.31 -6.47 -10.83
C MET A 93 -0.72 -6.80 -9.73
N GLY A 94 -1.89 -6.15 -9.73
CA GLY A 94 -2.95 -6.42 -8.78
C GLY A 94 -3.46 -7.86 -8.84
N GLU A 95 -3.59 -8.44 -10.04
CA GLU A 95 -3.97 -9.85 -10.23
C GLU A 95 -2.94 -10.81 -9.62
N ALA A 96 -1.64 -10.58 -9.86
CA ALA A 96 -0.59 -11.42 -9.30
C ALA A 96 -0.50 -11.31 -7.77
N ILE A 97 -0.59 -10.09 -7.22
CA ILE A 97 -0.62 -9.87 -5.77
C ILE A 97 -1.87 -10.52 -5.15
N GLY A 98 -3.03 -10.42 -5.80
CA GLY A 98 -4.26 -11.09 -5.34
C GLY A 98 -4.14 -12.61 -5.29
N GLU A 99 -3.42 -13.22 -6.24
CA GLU A 99 -3.12 -14.66 -6.22
C GLU A 99 -2.18 -15.05 -5.07
N GLU A 100 -1.17 -14.22 -4.78
CA GLU A 100 -0.27 -14.44 -3.63
C GLU A 100 -0.98 -14.22 -2.29
N CYS A 101 -1.88 -13.23 -2.19
CA CYS A 101 -2.74 -13.06 -1.01
C CYS A 101 -3.58 -14.31 -0.76
N ALA A 102 -4.19 -14.88 -1.81
CA ALA A 102 -4.95 -16.11 -1.68
C ALA A 102 -4.08 -17.31 -1.27
N TYR A 103 -2.83 -17.38 -1.74
CA TYR A 103 -1.85 -18.39 -1.31
C TYR A 103 -1.53 -18.28 0.19
N TYR A 104 -1.38 -17.05 0.70
CA TYR A 104 -1.10 -16.78 2.13
C TYR A 104 -2.35 -16.69 3.01
N ASP A 105 -3.53 -17.05 2.50
CA ASP A 105 -4.81 -16.94 3.21
C ASP A 105 -5.15 -15.51 3.69
N VAL A 106 -4.61 -14.50 3.03
CA VAL A 106 -4.92 -13.09 3.25
C VAL A 106 -6.30 -12.76 2.64
N ASP A 107 -7.16 -12.16 3.45
CA ASP A 107 -8.50 -11.71 3.03
C ASP A 107 -8.48 -10.30 2.42
N VAL A 108 -7.65 -9.40 2.97
CA VAL A 108 -7.64 -7.99 2.62
C VAL A 108 -6.20 -7.49 2.42
N LEU A 109 -5.91 -6.97 1.22
CA LEU A 109 -4.66 -6.29 0.92
C LEU A 109 -4.77 -4.80 1.26
N LEU A 110 -3.75 -4.28 1.96
CA LEU A 110 -3.62 -2.86 2.34
C LEU A 110 -2.97 -2.04 1.22
N GLY A 111 -3.63 -2.02 0.07
CA GLY A 111 -3.26 -1.24 -1.11
C GLY A 111 -4.42 -1.15 -2.10
N PRO A 112 -4.36 -0.24 -3.09
CA PRO A 112 -3.20 0.57 -3.47
C PRO A 112 -2.99 1.84 -2.62
N ALA A 113 -1.76 2.36 -2.60
CA ALA A 113 -1.47 3.69 -2.04
C ALA A 113 -1.54 4.75 -3.16
N ILE A 114 -2.52 5.66 -3.10
CA ILE A 114 -2.89 6.57 -4.20
C ILE A 114 -2.95 8.04 -3.78
N ASN A 115 -2.20 8.41 -2.74
CA ASN A 115 -2.01 9.82 -2.39
C ASN A 115 -1.31 10.57 -3.53
N ILE A 116 -1.58 11.88 -3.61
CA ILE A 116 -0.92 12.75 -4.58
C ILE A 116 0.50 13.03 -4.10
N GLN A 117 1.48 12.87 -4.99
CA GLN A 117 2.88 13.27 -4.77
C GLN A 117 2.99 14.81 -4.77
N ARG A 118 2.47 15.46 -3.72
CA ARG A 118 2.36 16.93 -3.62
C ARG A 118 3.72 17.62 -3.66
N ASN A 119 4.69 17.03 -3.00
CA ASN A 119 6.04 17.54 -2.87
C ASN A 119 7.01 16.37 -3.06
N PRO A 120 8.07 16.52 -3.89
CA PRO A 120 9.03 15.44 -4.16
C PRO A 120 9.73 14.94 -2.90
N LEU A 121 9.77 15.74 -1.83
CA LEU A 121 10.39 15.41 -0.56
C LEU A 121 9.60 14.42 0.30
N CYS A 122 8.33 14.14 -0.02
CA CYS A 122 7.57 13.17 0.77
C CYS A 122 8.26 11.79 0.77
N GLY A 123 8.50 11.23 1.96
CA GLY A 123 9.24 9.97 2.13
C GLY A 123 8.58 8.76 1.48
N ARG A 124 7.26 8.80 1.29
CA ARG A 124 6.45 7.71 0.71
C ARG A 124 6.12 7.89 -0.77
N ASN A 125 6.71 8.87 -1.45
CA ASN A 125 6.45 9.07 -2.88
C ASN A 125 6.73 7.81 -3.71
N PHE A 126 7.68 6.96 -3.29
CA PHE A 126 8.00 5.72 -3.99
C PHE A 126 6.78 4.78 -4.14
N GLU A 127 5.89 4.74 -3.15
CA GLU A 127 4.69 3.89 -3.15
C GLU A 127 3.41 4.61 -3.59
N TYR A 128 3.50 5.90 -3.95
CA TYR A 128 2.42 6.65 -4.58
C TYR A 128 2.60 6.70 -6.09
N CYS A 129 1.51 6.87 -6.84
CA CYS A 129 1.53 6.80 -8.30
C CYS A 129 2.09 8.06 -8.98
N SER A 130 1.56 9.24 -8.66
CA SER A 130 1.81 10.46 -9.42
C SER A 130 1.41 11.73 -8.65
N GLU A 131 1.94 12.87 -9.08
CA GLU A 131 1.42 14.19 -8.72
C GLU A 131 0.09 14.52 -9.44
N ASP A 132 -0.22 13.82 -10.53
CA ASP A 132 -1.46 14.01 -11.30
C ASP A 132 -2.60 13.10 -10.79
N PRO A 133 -3.78 13.65 -10.51
CA PRO A 133 -4.90 12.88 -9.99
C PRO A 133 -5.58 11.97 -11.02
N LEU A 134 -5.45 12.22 -12.33
CA LEU A 134 -6.05 11.37 -13.37
C LEU A 134 -5.23 10.10 -13.59
N LEU A 135 -3.90 10.23 -13.60
CA LEU A 135 -2.99 9.08 -13.64
C LEU A 135 -3.17 8.22 -12.38
N SER A 136 -3.14 8.83 -11.20
CA SER A 136 -3.35 8.12 -9.92
C SER A 136 -4.71 7.43 -9.86
N ALA A 137 -5.78 8.06 -10.38
CA ALA A 137 -7.09 7.44 -10.52
C ALA A 137 -7.07 6.20 -11.41
N SER A 138 -6.52 6.34 -12.62
CA SER A 138 -6.53 5.27 -13.62
C SER A 138 -5.74 4.04 -13.16
N PHE A 139 -4.60 4.26 -12.50
CA PHE A 139 -3.77 3.18 -11.97
C PHE A 139 -4.41 2.53 -10.75
N GLY A 140 -4.92 3.33 -9.81
CA GLY A 140 -5.60 2.85 -8.61
C GLY A 140 -6.81 1.96 -8.93
N ALA A 141 -7.67 2.38 -9.86
CA ALA A 141 -8.85 1.61 -10.26
C ALA A 141 -8.48 0.24 -10.86
N ARG A 142 -7.51 0.20 -11.77
CA ARG A 142 -7.04 -1.04 -12.41
C ARG A 142 -6.38 -2.00 -11.42
N PHE A 143 -5.59 -1.47 -10.48
CA PHE A 143 -5.00 -2.29 -9.41
C PHE A 143 -6.07 -2.93 -8.52
N VAL A 144 -7.07 -2.15 -8.08
CA VAL A 144 -8.20 -2.65 -7.28
C VAL A 144 -8.97 -3.74 -8.01
N GLU A 145 -9.28 -3.55 -9.29
CA GLU A 145 -9.93 -4.58 -10.11
C GLU A 145 -9.11 -5.87 -10.17
N GLY A 146 -7.79 -5.74 -10.37
CA GLY A 146 -6.87 -6.88 -10.42
C GLY A 146 -6.89 -7.70 -9.13
N VAL A 147 -6.71 -7.04 -7.98
CA VAL A 147 -6.73 -7.71 -6.66
C VAL A 147 -8.07 -8.38 -6.40
N GLN A 148 -9.17 -7.64 -6.60
CA GLN A 148 -10.52 -8.14 -6.29
C GLN A 148 -10.99 -9.24 -7.25
N SER A 149 -10.43 -9.33 -8.46
CA SER A 149 -10.68 -10.44 -9.38
C SER A 149 -10.26 -11.80 -8.82
N LYS A 150 -9.36 -11.82 -7.82
CA LYS A 150 -8.87 -13.03 -7.15
C LYS A 150 -9.60 -13.35 -5.85
N GLY A 151 -10.67 -12.62 -5.54
CA GLY A 151 -11.45 -12.82 -4.32
C GLY A 151 -10.80 -12.23 -3.07
N VAL A 152 -9.89 -11.26 -3.22
CA VAL A 152 -9.21 -10.56 -2.11
C VAL A 152 -9.70 -9.11 -2.07
N GLY A 153 -9.97 -8.58 -0.88
CA GLY A 153 -10.38 -7.18 -0.73
C GLY A 153 -9.21 -6.24 -0.95
N ALA A 154 -9.39 -5.21 -1.78
CA ALA A 154 -8.42 -4.11 -1.90
C ALA A 154 -8.82 -2.94 -0.99
N THR A 155 -7.82 -2.20 -0.52
CA THR A 155 -7.96 -1.09 0.43
C THR A 155 -7.18 0.14 -0.06
N PRO A 156 -7.77 0.98 -0.95
CA PRO A 156 -7.14 2.23 -1.33
C PRO A 156 -6.81 3.10 -0.10
N LYS A 157 -5.57 3.60 -0.05
CA LYS A 157 -5.02 4.37 1.08
C LYS A 157 -4.18 5.55 0.59
N HIS A 158 -3.96 6.59 1.38
CA HIS A 158 -4.57 6.93 2.67
C HIS A 158 -5.56 8.08 2.46
N PHE A 159 -6.80 7.91 2.87
CA PHE A 159 -7.90 8.82 2.59
C PHE A 159 -8.05 9.86 3.71
N ALA A 160 -7.66 11.13 3.55
CA ALA A 160 -7.03 11.74 2.37
C ALA A 160 -5.95 12.76 2.77
N CYS A 161 -5.30 13.38 1.78
CA CYS A 161 -4.30 14.44 1.96
C CYS A 161 -3.06 14.04 2.77
N ASN A 162 -2.72 12.74 2.83
CA ASN A 162 -1.47 12.27 3.43
C ASN A 162 -0.29 12.43 2.45
N GLY A 163 0.29 13.63 2.38
CA GLY A 163 1.34 13.99 1.40
C GLY A 163 2.68 14.37 2.01
N ASN A 164 2.91 14.05 3.28
CA ASN A 164 4.13 14.28 4.05
C ASN A 164 4.16 13.32 5.24
N GLU A 165 5.34 12.81 5.60
CA GLU A 165 5.52 11.91 6.73
C GLU A 165 5.76 12.66 8.03
N ASP A 166 6.42 13.81 7.96
CA ASP A 166 6.68 14.64 9.14
C ASP A 166 5.36 15.04 9.79
N HIS A 167 5.23 14.74 11.08
CA HIS A 167 4.03 15.00 11.88
C HIS A 167 2.75 14.35 11.33
N ARG A 168 2.81 13.29 10.51
CA ARG A 168 1.61 12.65 9.91
C ARG A 168 0.51 12.29 10.93
N PHE A 169 0.88 11.91 12.15
CA PHE A 169 -0.04 11.56 13.26
C PHE A 169 -0.80 12.74 13.89
N ALA A 170 -0.37 13.98 13.65
CA ALA A 170 -0.93 15.16 14.31
C ALA A 170 -1.14 16.37 13.39
N GLY A 171 -0.56 16.34 12.18
CA GLY A 171 -0.55 17.42 11.21
C GLY A 171 -1.95 17.75 10.71
N ASP A 172 -2.12 19.00 10.28
CA ASP A 172 -3.38 19.52 9.76
C ASP A 172 -3.20 20.05 8.35
N SER A 173 -3.78 19.32 7.39
CA SER A 173 -3.81 19.70 5.98
C SER A 173 -4.90 20.75 5.76
N LEU A 174 -4.50 22.02 5.78
CA LEU A 174 -5.36 23.15 5.44
C LEU A 174 -5.49 23.25 3.92
N VAL A 175 -6.68 22.92 3.41
CA VAL A 175 -6.92 22.78 1.98
C VAL A 175 -8.27 23.38 1.60
N SER A 176 -8.28 24.18 0.53
CA SER A 176 -9.54 24.69 -0.02
C SER A 176 -10.40 23.54 -0.56
N GLU A 177 -11.72 23.69 -0.50
CA GLU A 177 -12.65 22.70 -1.05
C GLU A 177 -12.34 22.37 -2.52
N ARG A 178 -11.96 23.38 -3.31
CA ARG A 178 -11.59 23.20 -4.71
C ARG A 178 -10.39 22.26 -4.87
N ALA A 179 -9.30 22.54 -4.16
CA ALA A 179 -8.10 21.70 -4.23
C ALA A 179 -8.37 20.29 -3.68
N LEU A 180 -9.17 20.18 -2.62
CA LEU A 180 -9.61 18.91 -2.06
C LEU A 180 -10.33 18.06 -3.13
N GLN A 181 -11.32 18.63 -3.83
CA GLN A 181 -12.14 17.91 -4.81
C GLN A 181 -11.48 17.66 -6.16
N GLU A 182 -10.62 18.58 -6.63
CA GLU A 182 -9.97 18.52 -7.94
C GLU A 182 -8.68 17.69 -7.90
N ILE A 183 -7.94 17.71 -6.79
CA ILE A 183 -6.61 17.07 -6.67
C ILE A 183 -6.68 15.87 -5.73
N TYR A 184 -6.84 16.09 -4.42
CA TYR A 184 -6.58 15.06 -3.42
C TYR A 184 -7.64 13.96 -3.36
N LEU A 185 -8.91 14.30 -3.63
CA LEU A 185 -10.01 13.34 -3.62
C LEU A 185 -10.31 12.74 -4.99
N LYS A 186 -9.79 13.32 -6.07
CA LYS A 186 -10.13 12.93 -7.45
C LYS A 186 -9.73 11.47 -7.73
N ALA A 187 -8.53 11.05 -7.29
CA ALA A 187 -8.07 9.66 -7.43
C ALA A 187 -9.00 8.68 -6.69
N PHE A 188 -9.26 8.93 -5.42
CA PHE A 188 -10.16 8.10 -4.61
C PHE A 188 -11.59 8.06 -5.17
N ARG A 189 -12.15 9.20 -5.58
CA ARG A 189 -13.51 9.28 -6.15
C ARG A 189 -13.67 8.38 -7.35
N GLN A 190 -12.68 8.40 -8.25
CA GLN A 190 -12.73 7.61 -9.47
C GLN A 190 -12.52 6.13 -9.19
N THR A 191 -11.51 5.77 -8.37
CA THR A 191 -11.32 4.39 -7.90
C THR A 191 -12.60 3.83 -7.24
N VAL A 192 -13.24 4.59 -6.35
CA VAL A 192 -14.49 4.18 -5.71
C VAL A 192 -15.59 3.88 -6.73
N ARG A 193 -15.79 4.78 -7.70
CA ARG A 193 -16.89 4.67 -8.68
C ARG A 193 -16.64 3.66 -9.80
N GLU A 194 -15.38 3.42 -10.16
CA GLU A 194 -15.02 2.53 -11.27
C GLU A 194 -14.77 1.11 -10.78
N SER A 195 -13.93 0.95 -9.74
CA SER A 195 -13.44 -0.37 -9.31
C SER A 195 -14.10 -0.91 -8.05
N HIS A 196 -14.95 -0.12 -7.37
CA HIS A 196 -15.75 -0.55 -6.22
C HIS A 196 -14.91 -1.29 -5.16
N PRO A 197 -13.90 -0.62 -4.55
CA PRO A 197 -13.04 -1.22 -3.55
C PRO A 197 -13.87 -1.72 -2.36
N TRP A 198 -13.50 -2.87 -1.79
CA TRP A 198 -14.26 -3.49 -0.69
C TRP A 198 -13.92 -2.86 0.67
N ALA A 199 -12.74 -2.27 0.77
CA ALA A 199 -12.30 -1.52 1.93
C ALA A 199 -11.63 -0.20 1.51
N LEU A 200 -11.43 0.71 2.45
CA LEU A 200 -10.71 1.97 2.29
C LEU A 200 -10.07 2.35 3.63
N MET A 201 -8.85 2.90 3.60
CA MET A 201 -8.12 3.28 4.81
C MET A 201 -8.06 4.80 4.96
N THR A 202 -8.43 5.32 6.12
CA THR A 202 -8.31 6.76 6.43
C THR A 202 -6.86 7.14 6.67
N ALA A 203 -6.47 8.36 6.32
CA ALA A 203 -5.16 8.91 6.69
C ALA A 203 -5.06 9.25 8.18
N TYR A 204 -3.82 9.37 8.68
CA TYR A 204 -3.53 9.83 10.04
C TYR A 204 -3.89 11.31 10.26
N ASN A 205 -3.60 12.18 9.29
CA ASN A 205 -3.65 13.63 9.47
C ASN A 205 -5.08 14.16 9.61
N LYS A 206 -5.17 15.42 10.06
CA LYS A 206 -6.39 16.23 9.96
C LYS A 206 -6.53 16.84 8.57
N ILE A 207 -7.78 17.10 8.19
CA ILE A 207 -8.12 17.96 7.06
C ILE A 207 -9.00 19.07 7.60
N ASN A 208 -8.52 20.31 7.51
CA ASN A 208 -9.23 21.48 8.03
C ASN A 208 -9.71 21.26 9.48
N HIS A 209 -8.78 20.89 10.36
CA HIS A 209 -8.93 20.72 11.81
C HIS A 209 -9.57 19.42 12.32
N VAL A 210 -10.06 18.54 11.45
CA VAL A 210 -10.71 17.28 11.85
C VAL A 210 -9.92 16.08 11.33
N PHE A 211 -9.59 15.12 12.21
CA PHE A 211 -8.89 13.88 11.85
C PHE A 211 -9.68 13.09 10.82
N CYS A 212 -9.00 12.49 9.83
CA CYS A 212 -9.69 11.82 8.71
C CYS A 212 -10.62 10.68 9.17
N SER A 213 -10.21 9.91 10.19
CA SER A 213 -11.02 8.83 10.78
C SER A 213 -12.30 9.33 11.48
N GLU A 214 -12.30 10.59 11.91
CA GLU A 214 -13.36 11.24 12.69
C GLU A 214 -14.10 12.33 11.88
N ASN A 215 -13.91 12.36 10.57
CA ASN A 215 -14.42 13.44 9.72
C ASN A 215 -15.73 13.04 9.01
N PRO A 216 -16.91 13.45 9.52
CA PRO A 216 -18.20 13.07 8.92
C PRO A 216 -18.40 13.69 7.53
N ARG A 217 -17.83 14.87 7.25
CA ARG A 217 -17.86 15.46 5.91
C ARG A 217 -17.14 14.55 4.91
N LEU A 218 -15.96 14.06 5.30
CA LEU A 218 -15.14 13.21 4.44
C LEU A 218 -15.79 11.82 4.25
N LEU A 219 -16.18 11.17 5.35
CA LEU A 219 -16.60 9.77 5.34
C LEU A 219 -18.09 9.56 5.08
N GLN A 220 -18.97 10.42 5.59
CA GLN A 220 -20.40 10.31 5.31
C GLN A 220 -20.80 11.11 4.07
N ASP A 221 -20.55 12.42 4.07
CA ASP A 221 -21.10 13.29 3.03
C ASP A 221 -20.45 12.99 1.68
N ILE A 222 -19.12 13.03 1.62
CA ILE A 222 -18.40 12.82 0.36
C ILE A 222 -18.35 11.33 0.00
N LEU A 223 -17.71 10.50 0.81
CA LEU A 223 -17.43 9.11 0.45
C LEU A 223 -18.71 8.28 0.28
N ARG A 224 -19.65 8.35 1.22
CA ARG A 224 -20.87 7.52 1.19
C ARG A 224 -22.02 8.17 0.41
N LYS A 225 -22.41 9.42 0.73
CA LYS A 225 -23.58 10.05 0.09
C LYS A 225 -23.31 10.50 -1.34
N GLU A 226 -22.17 11.16 -1.61
CA GLU A 226 -21.86 11.64 -2.96
C GLU A 226 -21.28 10.57 -3.88
N TRP A 227 -20.44 9.65 -3.35
CA TRP A 227 -19.76 8.65 -4.19
C TRP A 227 -20.39 7.27 -4.14
N GLY A 228 -21.22 6.98 -3.14
CA GLY A 228 -21.93 5.71 -3.03
C GLY A 228 -21.09 4.56 -2.48
N PHE A 229 -20.00 4.84 -1.76
CA PHE A 229 -19.18 3.78 -1.16
C PHE A 229 -19.96 2.99 -0.10
N ASP A 230 -20.04 1.68 -0.28
CA ASP A 230 -20.78 0.76 0.60
C ASP A 230 -19.87 -0.23 1.35
N GLY A 231 -18.55 -0.13 1.16
CA GLY A 231 -17.55 -0.98 1.79
C GLY A 231 -17.17 -0.58 3.23
N VAL A 232 -16.12 -1.24 3.70
CA VAL A 232 -15.51 -1.03 5.03
C VAL A 232 -14.55 0.15 4.98
N VAL A 233 -14.67 1.09 5.91
CA VAL A 233 -13.64 2.09 6.20
C VAL A 233 -12.88 1.63 7.44
N MET A 234 -11.56 1.58 7.35
CA MET A 234 -10.69 1.31 8.49
C MET A 234 -9.76 2.48 8.77
N THR A 235 -9.27 2.57 10.00
CA THR A 235 -8.19 3.50 10.33
C THR A 235 -6.87 3.02 9.73
N ASP A 236 -5.94 3.96 9.50
CA ASP A 236 -4.53 3.61 9.54
C ASP A 236 -4.15 3.12 10.96
N TRP A 237 -2.98 2.50 11.11
CA TRP A 237 -2.58 1.81 12.35
C TRP A 237 -2.38 2.80 13.50
N GLY A 238 -3.33 2.84 14.43
CA GLY A 238 -3.34 3.80 15.54
C GLY A 238 -3.91 5.17 15.17
N GLY A 239 -4.62 5.29 14.05
CA GLY A 239 -5.25 6.53 13.58
C GLY A 239 -6.56 6.93 14.26
N THR A 240 -6.91 6.33 15.41
CA THR A 240 -8.10 6.70 16.21
C THR A 240 -7.69 7.64 17.33
N HIS A 241 -8.32 8.81 17.44
CA HIS A 241 -8.17 9.72 18.59
C HIS A 241 -9.42 9.74 19.47
N ASP A 242 -10.60 9.65 18.86
CA ASP A 242 -11.89 9.47 19.54
C ASP A 242 -12.68 8.33 18.88
N LYS A 243 -12.81 7.23 19.62
CA LYS A 243 -13.49 6.01 19.15
C LYS A 243 -14.94 6.25 18.75
N ILE A 244 -15.68 7.01 19.55
CA ILE A 244 -17.12 7.21 19.32
C ILE A 244 -17.34 8.19 18.17
N ALA A 245 -16.52 9.25 18.08
CA ALA A 245 -16.55 10.16 16.94
C ALA A 245 -16.19 9.46 15.63
N SER A 246 -15.18 8.59 15.64
CA SER A 246 -14.75 7.78 14.50
C SER A 246 -15.88 6.86 14.00
N LEU A 247 -16.52 6.11 14.91
CA LEU A 247 -17.64 5.23 14.58
C LEU A 247 -18.83 6.02 14.00
N ARG A 248 -19.21 7.14 14.62
CA ARG A 248 -20.31 8.01 14.12
C ARG A 248 -20.00 8.65 12.78
N SER A 249 -18.72 8.91 12.50
CA SER A 249 -18.26 9.41 11.21
C SER A 249 -18.28 8.34 10.12
N GLY A 250 -18.43 7.06 10.48
CA GLY A 250 -18.54 5.96 9.53
C GLY A 250 -17.24 5.22 9.26
N CYS A 251 -16.24 5.39 10.13
CA CYS A 251 -15.13 4.47 10.24
C CYS A 251 -15.62 3.20 10.95
N ASN A 252 -15.53 2.06 10.26
CA ASN A 252 -16.11 0.80 10.70
C ASN A 252 -15.15 0.03 11.63
N LEU A 253 -13.85 0.08 11.31
CA LEU A 253 -12.83 -0.78 11.89
C LEU A 253 -11.61 0.04 12.33
N GLU A 254 -11.27 -0.07 13.60
CA GLU A 254 -10.01 0.42 14.15
C GLU A 254 -8.91 -0.65 14.04
N MET A 255 -7.77 -0.28 13.46
CA MET A 255 -6.56 -1.12 13.39
C MET A 255 -5.38 -0.42 14.11
N PRO A 256 -4.45 -1.16 14.74
CA PRO A 256 -4.43 -2.62 14.91
C PRO A 256 -5.46 -3.14 15.92
N GLY A 257 -6.08 -2.26 16.72
CA GLY A 257 -7.01 -2.64 17.78
C GLY A 257 -6.30 -3.09 19.05
N GLN A 258 -6.91 -4.05 19.77
CA GLN A 258 -6.49 -4.52 21.10
C GLN A 258 -6.47 -3.41 22.17
N VAL A 259 -7.39 -2.43 22.06
CA VAL A 259 -7.55 -1.36 23.04
C VAL A 259 -8.82 -1.59 23.86
N ASP A 260 -8.70 -2.25 25.01
CA ASP A 260 -9.84 -2.58 25.88
C ASP A 260 -10.67 -1.34 26.26
N HIS A 261 -10.00 -0.20 26.44
CA HIS A 261 -10.66 1.08 26.70
C HIS A 261 -11.65 1.47 25.59
N ASN A 262 -11.30 1.26 24.32
CA ASN A 262 -12.16 1.63 23.19
C ASN A 262 -13.38 0.73 23.06
N VAL A 263 -13.27 -0.55 23.45
CA VAL A 263 -14.43 -1.46 23.53
C VAL A 263 -15.37 -0.99 24.64
N ALA A 264 -14.82 -0.70 25.82
CA ALA A 264 -15.60 -0.21 26.95
C ALA A 264 -16.33 1.11 26.62
N LEU A 265 -15.71 2.03 25.88
CA LEU A 265 -16.36 3.26 25.42
C LEU A 265 -17.57 2.98 24.52
N VAL A 266 -17.48 1.99 23.62
CA VAL A 266 -18.60 1.61 22.74
C VAL A 266 -19.73 0.98 23.57
N GLU A 267 -19.40 0.11 24.52
CA GLU A 267 -20.39 -0.49 25.44
C GLU A 267 -21.09 0.58 26.28
N GLU A 268 -20.32 1.48 26.90
CA GLU A 268 -20.85 2.59 27.69
C GLU A 268 -21.77 3.50 26.85
N ALA A 269 -21.38 3.80 25.61
CA ALA A 269 -22.20 4.60 24.70
C ALA A 269 -23.53 3.91 24.35
N LEU A 270 -23.55 2.58 24.21
CA LEU A 270 -24.77 1.79 24.00
C LEU A 270 -25.66 1.81 25.25
N ASP A 271 -25.08 1.61 26.43
CA ASP A 271 -25.80 1.56 27.70
C ASP A 271 -26.42 2.92 28.05
N GLN A 272 -25.71 4.01 27.75
CA GLN A 272 -26.21 5.37 27.92
C GLN A 272 -27.17 5.82 26.81
N GLY A 273 -27.31 5.02 25.74
CA GLY A 273 -28.14 5.35 24.57
C GLY A 273 -27.59 6.49 23.71
N SER A 274 -26.34 6.91 23.92
CA SER A 274 -25.69 7.91 23.07
C SER A 274 -25.27 7.31 21.72
N LEU A 275 -25.05 6.00 21.66
CA LEU A 275 -24.96 5.20 20.44
C LEU A 275 -26.13 4.21 20.44
N SER A 276 -26.94 4.19 19.39
CA SER A 276 -27.99 3.18 19.27
C SER A 276 -27.41 1.85 18.78
N LYS A 277 -27.99 0.73 19.22
CA LYS A 277 -27.62 -0.59 18.70
C LYS A 277 -27.78 -0.65 17.17
N GLN A 278 -28.80 0.00 16.60
CA GLN A 278 -29.03 0.02 15.15
C GLN A 278 -27.91 0.76 14.38
N GLU A 279 -27.36 1.85 14.94
CA GLU A 279 -26.21 2.54 14.35
C GLU A 279 -24.98 1.63 14.32
N LEU A 280 -24.70 0.92 15.43
CA LEU A 280 -23.60 -0.03 15.50
C LEU A 280 -23.78 -1.19 14.51
N LEU A 281 -24.96 -1.82 14.48
CA LEU A 281 -25.26 -2.90 13.52
C LEU A 281 -25.08 -2.43 12.07
N SER A 282 -25.51 -1.21 11.77
CA SER A 282 -25.38 -0.62 10.44
C SER A 282 -23.92 -0.33 10.06
N SER A 283 -23.08 -0.01 11.05
CA SER A 283 -21.63 0.16 10.88
C SER A 283 -20.90 -1.17 10.68
N LEU A 284 -21.37 -2.25 11.32
CA LEU A 284 -20.73 -3.57 11.24
C LEU A 284 -21.17 -4.39 10.01
N ALA A 285 -22.34 -4.10 9.42
CA ALA A 285 -22.87 -4.85 8.27
C ALA A 285 -21.88 -5.00 7.08
N PRO A 286 -21.11 -3.96 6.67
CA PRO A 286 -20.10 -4.11 5.62
C PRO A 286 -19.00 -5.15 5.92
N MET A 287 -18.71 -5.44 7.19
CA MET A 287 -17.72 -6.45 7.58
C MET A 287 -18.19 -7.87 7.21
N LEU A 288 -19.48 -8.17 7.39
CA LEU A 288 -20.07 -9.45 6.99
C LEU A 288 -20.06 -9.62 5.48
N GLU A 289 -20.34 -8.54 4.74
CA GLU A 289 -20.25 -8.58 3.29
C GLU A 289 -18.82 -8.78 2.81
N LEU A 290 -17.85 -8.12 3.45
CA LEU A 290 -16.43 -8.29 3.16
C LEU A 290 -16.03 -9.77 3.34
N GLU A 291 -16.37 -10.38 4.47
CA GLU A 291 -16.15 -11.80 4.72
C GLU A 291 -16.75 -12.69 3.63
N ARG A 292 -18.02 -12.44 3.27
CA ARG A 292 -18.74 -13.22 2.25
C ARG A 292 -18.18 -13.04 0.84
N ARG A 293 -17.47 -11.93 0.59
CA ARG A 293 -16.75 -11.71 -0.67
C ARG A 293 -15.42 -12.46 -0.66
N THR A 294 -14.65 -12.36 0.43
CA THR A 294 -13.31 -12.95 0.53
C THR A 294 -13.33 -14.47 0.74
N SER A 295 -14.45 -15.03 1.20
CA SER A 295 -14.65 -16.48 1.33
C SER A 295 -14.68 -17.23 -0.01
N LYS A 296 -14.74 -16.51 -1.14
CA LYS A 296 -14.83 -17.09 -2.49
C LYS A 296 -13.48 -17.18 -3.21
N ARG A 297 -12.38 -16.75 -2.57
CA ARG A 297 -11.05 -16.79 -3.17
C ARG A 297 -10.64 -18.21 -3.52
N GLU A 298 -9.92 -18.36 -4.62
CA GLU A 298 -9.32 -19.64 -5.03
C GLU A 298 -7.84 -19.64 -4.67
N LYS A 299 -7.43 -20.63 -3.88
CA LYS A 299 -6.04 -20.79 -3.46
C LYS A 299 -5.25 -21.55 -4.52
N LYS A 300 -4.26 -20.89 -5.13
CA LYS A 300 -3.26 -21.53 -6.01
C LYS A 300 -2.09 -22.08 -5.20
N GLY A 301 -1.25 -22.91 -5.80
CA GLY A 301 -0.03 -23.41 -5.17
C GLY A 301 1.17 -22.48 -5.40
N LYS A 302 2.31 -22.86 -4.83
CA LYS A 302 3.58 -22.08 -4.88
C LYS A 302 4.19 -21.97 -6.29
N GLU A 303 3.68 -22.69 -7.27
CA GLU A 303 4.11 -22.63 -8.66
C GLU A 303 3.85 -21.27 -9.34
N ILE A 304 3.06 -20.40 -8.71
CA ILE A 304 2.78 -19.04 -9.22
C ILE A 304 4.00 -18.10 -9.12
N PHE A 305 4.85 -18.26 -8.09
CA PHE A 305 5.90 -17.29 -7.79
C PHE A 305 6.95 -17.12 -8.90
N PRO A 306 7.44 -18.17 -9.58
CA PRO A 306 8.33 -17.98 -10.73
C PRO A 306 7.71 -17.14 -11.86
N ALA A 307 6.43 -17.36 -12.19
CA ALA A 307 5.74 -16.60 -13.21
C ALA A 307 5.50 -15.14 -12.77
N HIS A 308 5.24 -14.92 -11.49
CA HIS A 308 5.11 -13.58 -10.92
C HIS A 308 6.45 -12.83 -10.90
N ALA A 309 7.57 -13.50 -10.63
CA ALA A 309 8.89 -12.90 -10.72
C ALA A 309 9.25 -12.49 -12.17
N GLU A 310 8.88 -13.31 -13.16
CA GLU A 310 9.01 -12.95 -14.58
C GLU A 310 8.11 -11.75 -14.95
N LEU A 311 6.89 -11.71 -14.42
CA LEU A 311 6.00 -10.55 -14.58
C LEU A 311 6.62 -9.30 -13.96
N ALA A 312 7.13 -9.36 -12.73
CA ALA A 312 7.77 -8.23 -12.06
C ALA A 312 8.93 -7.67 -12.88
N LEU A 313 9.75 -8.54 -13.48
CA LEU A 313 10.80 -8.13 -14.42
C LEU A 313 10.24 -7.44 -15.67
N SER A 314 9.19 -7.99 -16.29
CA SER A 314 8.55 -7.36 -17.45
C SER A 314 7.99 -5.98 -17.12
N LEU A 315 7.32 -5.85 -15.97
CA LEU A 315 6.77 -4.57 -15.50
C LEU A 315 7.88 -3.56 -15.21
N ALA A 316 9.01 -4.00 -14.65
CA ALA A 316 10.17 -3.15 -14.43
C ALA A 316 10.74 -2.62 -15.76
N LEU A 317 10.90 -3.50 -16.76
CA LEU A 317 11.42 -3.14 -18.07
C LEU A 317 10.54 -2.13 -18.80
N ASP A 318 9.21 -2.27 -18.71
CA ASP A 318 8.23 -1.34 -19.28
C ASP A 318 8.19 0.03 -18.57
N SER A 319 8.89 0.17 -17.44
CA SER A 319 8.84 1.35 -16.56
C SER A 319 10.12 2.17 -16.53
N ILE A 320 11.18 1.74 -17.22
CA ILE A 320 12.46 2.46 -17.27
C ILE A 320 12.32 3.72 -18.13
N VAL A 321 12.64 4.88 -17.55
CA VAL A 321 12.63 6.17 -18.26
C VAL A 321 14.03 6.52 -18.74
N LEU A 322 14.23 6.57 -20.06
CA LEU A 322 15.45 7.08 -20.67
C LEU A 322 15.44 8.61 -20.69
N LEU A 323 16.07 9.23 -19.70
CA LEU A 323 16.08 10.69 -19.55
C LEU A 323 16.99 11.41 -20.56
N LYS A 324 18.11 10.79 -20.94
CA LYS A 324 19.12 11.36 -21.83
C LYS A 324 19.82 10.26 -22.61
N ASN A 325 20.00 10.48 -23.91
CA ASN A 325 20.74 9.58 -24.81
C ASN A 325 21.49 10.39 -25.88
N GLU A 326 22.56 11.07 -25.47
CA GLU A 326 23.43 11.82 -26.39
C GLU A 326 24.35 10.85 -27.15
N ASP A 327 24.66 11.19 -28.41
CA ASP A 327 25.56 10.43 -29.29
C ASP A 327 25.22 8.92 -29.41
N ASP A 328 23.94 8.58 -29.30
CA ASP A 328 23.44 7.19 -29.30
C ASP A 328 24.17 6.30 -28.27
N ALA A 329 24.46 6.84 -27.09
CA ALA A 329 25.17 6.14 -26.02
C ALA A 329 24.52 4.81 -25.60
N LEU A 330 23.19 4.69 -25.74
CA LEU A 330 22.42 3.47 -25.54
C LEU A 330 21.62 3.10 -26.81
N PRO A 331 21.47 1.78 -27.11
CA PRO A 331 21.97 0.63 -26.34
C PRO A 331 23.48 0.40 -26.51
N LEU A 332 24.10 -0.23 -25.52
CA LEU A 332 25.53 -0.54 -25.56
C LEU A 332 25.90 -1.52 -26.68
N SER A 333 27.09 -1.36 -27.25
CA SER A 333 27.67 -2.37 -28.14
C SER A 333 28.02 -3.64 -27.35
N PRO A 334 27.73 -4.85 -27.86
CA PRO A 334 28.10 -6.11 -27.21
C PRO A 334 29.61 -6.29 -26.97
N SER A 335 30.45 -5.56 -27.71
CA SER A 335 31.91 -5.63 -27.60
C SER A 335 32.52 -4.58 -26.67
N SER A 336 31.71 -3.68 -26.09
CA SER A 336 32.20 -2.61 -25.23
C SER A 336 32.87 -3.16 -23.97
N SER A 337 34.03 -2.63 -23.64
CA SER A 337 34.65 -2.82 -22.35
C SER A 337 33.99 -1.92 -21.31
N ILE A 338 33.45 -2.51 -20.24
CA ILE A 338 32.59 -1.83 -19.27
C ILE A 338 33.31 -1.68 -17.92
N ALA A 339 33.21 -0.49 -17.32
CA ALA A 339 33.40 -0.28 -15.89
C ALA A 339 32.03 -0.03 -15.22
N CYS A 340 31.68 -0.84 -14.23
CA CYS A 340 30.56 -0.59 -13.34
C CYS A 340 31.07 0.19 -12.12
N ILE A 341 30.48 1.36 -11.84
CA ILE A 341 30.89 2.23 -10.74
C ILE A 341 29.67 2.56 -9.89
N GLY A 342 29.80 2.54 -8.57
CA GLY A 342 28.74 2.92 -7.64
C GLY A 342 28.25 1.75 -6.77
N GLY A 343 28.04 2.00 -5.48
CA GLY A 343 27.69 0.98 -4.50
C GLY A 343 26.37 0.26 -4.81
N PHE A 344 25.43 0.93 -5.49
CA PHE A 344 24.17 0.33 -5.94
C PHE A 344 24.32 -0.78 -7.00
N PHE A 345 25.48 -0.91 -7.63
CA PHE A 345 25.76 -2.06 -8.49
C PHE A 345 25.77 -3.35 -7.67
N SER A 346 26.48 -3.37 -6.53
CA SER A 346 26.51 -4.52 -5.62
C SER A 346 25.34 -4.58 -4.65
N ASN A 347 24.81 -3.42 -4.25
CA ASN A 347 23.72 -3.28 -3.29
C ASN A 347 22.48 -2.75 -4.01
N LEU A 348 21.78 -3.64 -4.72
CA LEU A 348 20.60 -3.27 -5.50
C LEU A 348 19.51 -2.70 -4.59
N ARG A 349 19.07 -1.49 -4.89
CA ARG A 349 17.87 -0.90 -4.30
C ARG A 349 16.69 -1.10 -5.24
N TYR A 350 15.66 -1.79 -4.76
CA TYR A 350 14.51 -2.22 -5.56
C TYR A 350 13.15 -1.83 -4.94
N GLN A 351 13.17 -1.34 -3.70
CA GLN A 351 11.99 -0.92 -2.95
C GLN A 351 12.35 0.24 -2.00
N GLY A 352 11.34 0.89 -1.42
CA GLY A 352 11.51 1.79 -0.28
C GLY A 352 11.36 1.07 1.06
N SER A 353 11.47 1.83 2.15
CA SER A 353 11.43 1.29 3.52
C SER A 353 10.09 1.55 4.23
N GLY A 354 9.87 0.88 5.37
CA GLY A 354 8.62 0.97 6.15
C GLY A 354 7.68 -0.22 5.97
N SER A 355 6.37 0.02 6.09
CA SER A 355 5.32 -1.01 5.93
C SER A 355 5.30 -1.69 4.55
N SER A 356 5.92 -1.06 3.55
CA SER A 356 6.03 -1.58 2.18
C SER A 356 7.25 -2.49 1.91
N MET A 357 8.08 -2.78 2.92
CA MET A 357 9.24 -3.67 2.73
C MET A 357 8.84 -5.13 2.51
N LEU A 358 9.36 -5.75 1.47
CA LEU A 358 9.09 -7.14 1.09
C LEU A 358 10.34 -8.00 1.23
N ASN A 359 10.12 -9.27 1.60
CA ASN A 359 11.08 -10.35 1.48
C ASN A 359 10.94 -10.98 0.08
N PRO A 360 11.84 -10.70 -0.89
CA PRO A 360 11.64 -11.14 -2.26
C PRO A 360 11.84 -12.65 -2.41
N PHE A 361 10.89 -13.34 -3.03
CA PHE A 361 10.98 -14.74 -3.45
C PHE A 361 12.20 -14.99 -4.36
N LEU A 362 12.46 -14.05 -5.25
CA LEU A 362 13.62 -14.04 -6.14
C LEU A 362 14.11 -12.60 -6.30
N LEU A 363 15.37 -12.36 -5.97
CA LEU A 363 16.05 -11.10 -6.24
C LEU A 363 17.26 -11.38 -7.12
N LEU A 364 17.32 -10.75 -8.30
CA LEU A 364 18.45 -10.88 -9.22
C LEU A 364 19.30 -9.62 -9.16
N SER A 365 20.52 -9.72 -8.64
CA SER A 365 21.45 -8.59 -8.57
C SER A 365 22.04 -8.23 -9.93
N PHE A 366 22.64 -7.04 -10.06
CA PHE A 366 23.38 -6.67 -11.27
C PHE A 366 24.59 -7.60 -11.52
N PRO A 367 25.47 -7.92 -10.55
CA PRO A 367 26.57 -8.87 -10.76
C PRO A 367 26.10 -10.22 -11.31
N GLU A 368 25.05 -10.81 -10.74
CA GLU A 368 24.47 -12.07 -11.22
C GLU A 368 23.90 -11.93 -12.64
N SER A 369 23.27 -10.80 -12.96
CA SER A 369 22.77 -10.51 -14.30
C SER A 369 23.89 -10.42 -15.34
N PHE A 370 24.99 -9.74 -15.01
CA PHE A 370 26.18 -9.67 -15.86
C PHE A 370 26.81 -11.06 -16.06
N GLN A 371 26.92 -11.84 -14.98
CA GLN A 371 27.43 -13.21 -15.04
C GLN A 371 26.56 -14.11 -15.94
N LYS A 372 25.22 -14.07 -15.77
CA LYS A 372 24.27 -14.84 -16.61
C LYS A 372 24.37 -14.46 -18.08
N ARG A 373 24.58 -13.18 -18.39
CA ARG A 373 24.77 -12.67 -19.77
C ARG A 373 26.19 -12.85 -20.30
N LYS A 374 27.13 -13.33 -19.46
CA LYS A 374 28.56 -13.43 -19.78
C LYS A 374 29.17 -12.09 -20.22
N ALA A 375 28.65 -10.99 -19.68
CA ALA A 375 29.15 -9.65 -19.94
C ALA A 375 30.34 -9.36 -19.01
N ALA A 376 31.51 -9.08 -19.59
CA ALA A 376 32.70 -8.75 -18.83
C ALA A 376 32.65 -7.30 -18.33
N TYR A 377 32.99 -7.08 -17.07
CA TYR A 377 33.07 -5.76 -16.46
C TYR A 377 34.20 -5.73 -15.42
N CYS A 378 34.73 -4.53 -15.13
CA CYS A 378 35.39 -4.27 -13.84
C CYS A 378 34.45 -3.49 -12.93
N TYR A 379 34.66 -3.58 -11.62
CA TYR A 379 33.84 -2.91 -10.63
C TYR A 379 34.68 -2.06 -9.68
N ALA A 380 34.17 -0.89 -9.33
CA ALA A 380 34.65 -0.08 -8.23
C ALA A 380 33.46 0.56 -7.50
N GLN A 381 33.49 0.57 -6.17
CA GLN A 381 32.36 1.06 -5.37
C GLN A 381 32.14 2.58 -5.56
N GLY A 382 33.21 3.38 -5.61
CA GLY A 382 33.14 4.83 -5.85
C GLY A 382 32.70 5.68 -4.66
N PHE A 383 31.62 5.30 -3.95
CA PHE A 383 31.09 6.03 -2.79
C PHE A 383 30.39 5.09 -1.80
N PHE A 384 30.12 5.55 -0.57
CA PHE A 384 29.23 4.86 0.36
C PHE A 384 27.80 5.34 0.12
N ASN A 385 26.85 4.43 -0.06
CA ASN A 385 25.47 4.80 -0.41
C ASN A 385 24.82 5.70 0.65
N GLU A 386 25.20 5.51 1.92
CA GLU A 386 24.60 6.16 3.09
C GLU A 386 25.35 7.41 3.56
N LYS A 387 26.31 7.91 2.77
CA LYS A 387 27.12 9.07 3.13
C LYS A 387 27.09 10.12 2.04
N GLU A 388 26.88 11.37 2.45
CA GLU A 388 26.98 12.52 1.55
C GLU A 388 28.44 12.88 1.26
N GLU A 389 29.36 12.65 2.21
CA GLU A 389 30.76 13.02 2.01
C GLU A 389 31.49 12.05 1.06
N ALA A 390 32.20 12.64 0.10
CA ALA A 390 33.06 11.88 -0.81
C ALA A 390 34.25 11.23 -0.07
N ASP A 391 34.54 9.98 -0.43
CA ASP A 391 35.75 9.28 0.01
C ASP A 391 36.82 9.33 -1.09
N GLY A 392 37.89 10.10 -0.85
CA GLY A 392 38.93 10.30 -1.85
C GLY A 392 39.72 9.04 -2.21
N LYS A 393 39.67 7.96 -1.41
CA LYS A 393 40.24 6.67 -1.79
C LYS A 393 39.32 5.96 -2.78
N LEU A 394 38.03 5.87 -2.48
CA LEU A 394 37.05 5.23 -3.37
C LEU A 394 36.94 5.95 -4.71
N GLU A 395 37.05 7.28 -4.72
CA GLU A 395 37.09 8.09 -5.96
C GLU A 395 38.28 7.71 -6.84
N ARG A 396 39.49 7.61 -6.27
CA ARG A 396 40.69 7.20 -7.02
C ARG A 396 40.57 5.78 -7.59
N GLU A 397 39.96 4.87 -6.84
CA GLU A 397 39.72 3.50 -7.28
C GLU A 397 38.71 3.46 -8.45
N ALA A 398 37.64 4.26 -8.37
CA ALA A 398 36.67 4.41 -9.46
C ALA A 398 37.30 4.96 -10.74
N LEU A 399 38.12 6.03 -10.63
CA LEU A 399 38.85 6.59 -11.77
C LEU A 399 39.83 5.59 -12.38
N ALA A 400 40.51 4.80 -11.56
CA ALA A 400 41.40 3.74 -12.04
C ALA A 400 40.64 2.62 -12.77
N ALA A 401 39.46 2.24 -12.29
CA ALA A 401 38.61 1.23 -12.92
C ALA A 401 38.03 1.70 -14.27
N ALA A 402 37.65 2.98 -14.37
CA ALA A 402 37.14 3.59 -15.60
C ALA A 402 38.21 3.73 -16.70
N LYS A 403 39.49 3.85 -16.31
CA LYS A 403 40.57 4.21 -17.24
C LYS A 403 40.73 3.16 -18.35
N GLY A 404 40.59 3.61 -19.59
CA GLY A 404 40.74 2.76 -20.78
C GLY A 404 39.55 1.83 -21.04
N LYS A 405 38.39 2.09 -20.44
CA LYS A 405 37.11 1.46 -20.79
C LYS A 405 36.37 2.27 -21.84
N ASP A 406 35.61 1.58 -22.68
CA ASP A 406 34.75 2.21 -23.68
C ASP A 406 33.53 2.85 -23.01
N VAL A 407 33.02 2.23 -21.94
CA VAL A 407 31.78 2.62 -21.26
C VAL A 407 31.96 2.58 -19.75
N VAL A 408 31.44 3.61 -19.08
CA VAL A 408 31.21 3.62 -17.63
C VAL A 408 29.71 3.53 -17.38
N LEU A 409 29.29 2.48 -16.67
CA LEU A 409 27.95 2.36 -16.11
C LEU A 409 28.00 2.81 -14.65
N PHE A 410 27.41 3.97 -14.38
CA PHE A 410 27.36 4.56 -13.04
C PHE A 410 26.01 4.24 -12.36
N PHE A 411 26.06 3.56 -11.22
CA PHE A 411 24.91 3.13 -10.44
C PHE A 411 24.79 4.00 -9.20
N ALA A 412 23.87 4.96 -9.24
CA ALA A 412 23.57 5.89 -8.16
C ALA A 412 22.07 6.04 -7.94
N GLY A 413 21.71 6.50 -6.75
CA GLY A 413 20.34 6.67 -6.31
C GLY A 413 20.30 7.17 -4.88
N MET A 414 19.10 7.24 -4.33
CA MET A 414 18.86 7.51 -2.91
C MET A 414 19.04 6.22 -2.10
N ASP A 415 19.32 6.34 -0.81
CA ASP A 415 19.40 5.20 0.13
C ASP A 415 18.07 4.96 0.88
N ASP A 416 18.05 3.93 1.74
CA ASP A 416 16.88 3.53 2.51
C ASP A 416 16.44 4.56 3.56
N PHE A 417 17.33 5.44 4.02
CA PHE A 417 16.99 6.50 4.97
C PHE A 417 16.30 7.67 4.28
N GLN A 418 16.55 7.87 2.98
CA GLN A 418 15.99 8.97 2.21
C GLN A 418 14.59 8.67 1.65
N GLU A 419 14.22 7.41 1.38
CA GLU A 419 12.85 7.08 0.94
C GLU A 419 12.24 6.01 1.85
N SER A 420 11.81 6.46 3.02
CA SER A 420 11.19 5.64 4.05
C SER A 420 9.87 6.22 4.50
N GLU A 421 8.95 5.34 4.88
CA GLU A 421 7.88 5.70 5.80
C GLU A 421 8.46 6.28 7.10
N GLY A 422 7.81 7.33 7.62
CA GLY A 422 8.12 7.95 8.91
C GLY A 422 8.96 9.24 8.84
N TYR A 423 9.59 9.57 7.71
CA TYR A 423 10.42 10.76 7.55
C TYR A 423 10.31 11.35 6.14
N ASP A 424 10.31 12.68 6.03
CA ASP A 424 10.46 13.35 4.74
C ASP A 424 11.93 13.64 4.40
N LYS A 425 12.24 13.74 3.11
CA LYS A 425 13.55 14.15 2.60
C LYS A 425 13.82 15.63 2.92
N THR A 426 15.10 15.96 3.13
CA THR A 426 15.56 17.33 3.45
C THR A 426 16.28 18.01 2.31
#